data_AF-A0A3E2YW84-F1
#
_entry.id   AF-A0A3E2YW84-F1
#
_cell.length_a   1.000
_cell.length_b   1.000
_cell.length_c   1.000
_cell.angle_alpha   90.00
_cell.angle_beta   90.00
_cell.angle_gamma   90.00
#
_symmetry.space_group_name_H-M   'P 1'
#
loop_
_entity.id
_entity.type
_entity.pdbx_description
1 polymer ?
#
loop_
_entity_poly.entity_id
_entity_poly.type
_entity_poly.pdbx_seq_one_letter_code
_entity_poly.pdbx_strand_id
1 'polypeptide(L)'
;MAGLLLTVTGLWAYALTHLTVLADRPAELIAGAAVAAAVLLAVLLAGRPGATAGPPARSAGHGAALRARARRRGIPRQVDPDAAGRPRPRAPGLRPSAG
;
A
#
# COMPACT_ATOMS: atom_id res chain seq x y z
N MET A 1 -39.33 36.77 -6.16
CA MET A 1 -38.37 36.76 -5.02
C MET A 1 -38.93 36.09 -3.76
N ALA A 2 -40.18 36.33 -3.35
CA ALA A 2 -40.76 35.71 -2.14
C ALA A 2 -40.78 34.17 -2.16
N GLY A 3 -41.05 33.54 -3.31
CA GLY A 3 -41.04 32.08 -3.45
C GLY A 3 -39.66 31.46 -3.24
N LEU A 4 -38.59 32.09 -3.76
CA LEU A 4 -37.20 31.63 -3.55
C LEU A 4 -36.84 31.69 -2.05
N LEU A 5 -37.16 32.81 -1.40
CA LEU A 5 -36.95 32.98 0.03
C LEU A 5 -37.67 31.90 0.85
N LEU A 6 -38.94 31.60 0.54
CA LEU A 6 -39.71 30.52 1.18
C LEU A 6 -39.10 29.13 0.96
N THR A 7 -38.61 28.84 -0.24
CA THR A 7 -37.96 27.55 -0.51
C THR A 7 -36.63 27.41 0.22
N VAL A 8 -35.86 28.49 0.29
CA VAL A 8 -34.57 28.51 0.99
C VAL A 8 -34.79 28.38 2.49
N THR A 9 -35.72 29.15 3.07
CA THR A 9 -36.02 29.06 4.51
C THR A 9 -36.64 27.72 4.89
N GLY A 10 -37.53 27.16 4.05
CA GLY A 10 -38.10 25.83 4.26
C GLY A 10 -37.04 24.72 4.20
N LEU A 11 -36.09 24.80 3.26
CA LEU A 11 -34.98 23.86 3.16
C LEU A 11 -34.06 23.94 4.40
N TRP A 12 -33.76 25.15 4.86
CA TRP A 12 -32.97 25.36 6.07
C TRP A 12 -33.69 24.85 7.32
N ALA A 13 -35.00 25.09 7.45
CA ALA A 13 -35.80 24.56 8.55
C ALA A 13 -35.80 23.02 8.57
N TYR A 14 -35.99 22.39 7.41
CA TYR A 14 -35.94 20.92 7.26
C TYR A 14 -34.57 20.35 7.66
N ALA A 15 -33.49 20.95 7.16
CA ALA A 15 -32.13 20.52 7.47
C ALA A 15 -31.82 20.62 8.97
N LEU A 16 -32.23 21.72 9.62
CA LEU A 16 -32.06 21.91 11.06
C LEU A 16 -32.88 20.91 11.88
N THR A 17 -34.11 20.61 11.47
CA THR A 17 -34.97 19.64 12.16
C THR A 17 -34.39 18.22 12.05
N HIS A 18 -33.86 17.87 10.88
CA HIS A 18 -33.16 16.59 10.71
C HIS A 18 -31.88 16.51 11.52
N LEU A 19 -31.15 17.62 11.64
CA LEU A 19 -29.95 17.70 12.45
C LEU A 19 -30.25 17.48 13.94
N THR A 20 -31.36 18.02 14.46
CA THR A 20 -31.78 17.79 15.85
C THR A 20 -32.23 16.35 16.10
N VAL A 21 -32.95 15.74 15.16
CA VAL A 21 -33.36 14.32 15.25
C VAL A 21 -32.14 13.40 15.25
N LEU A 22 -31.12 13.71 14.46
CA LEU A 22 -29.84 12.99 14.46
C LEU A 22 -29.07 13.22 15.77
N ALA A 23 -29.10 14.45 16.31
CA ALA A 23 -28.43 14.80 17.57
C ALA A 23 -29.03 14.08 18.78
N ASP A 24 -30.34 13.81 18.79
CA ASP A 24 -31.01 13.00 19.82
C ASP A 24 -30.67 11.50 19.72
N ARG A 25 -30.02 11.06 18.63
CA ARG A 25 -29.56 9.69 18.40
C ARG A 25 -28.04 9.66 18.16
N PRO A 26 -27.22 10.08 19.14
CA PRO A 26 -25.78 10.16 18.97
C PRO A 26 -25.15 8.81 18.61
N ALA A 27 -25.73 7.71 19.10
CA ALA A 27 -25.30 6.36 18.77
C ALA A 27 -25.52 6.02 17.27
N GLU A 28 -26.66 6.43 16.69
CA GLU A 28 -26.97 6.18 15.28
C GLU A 28 -26.11 7.06 14.36
N LEU A 29 -25.82 8.31 14.78
CA LEU A 29 -24.85 9.18 14.13
C LEU A 29 -23.45 8.57 14.08
N ILE A 30 -22.94 8.12 15.24
CA ILE A 30 -21.61 7.50 15.34
C ILE A 30 -21.57 6.20 14.55
N ALA A 31 -22.63 5.38 14.60
CA ALA A 31 -22.73 4.16 13.81
C ALA A 31 -22.70 4.47 12.29
N GLY A 32 -23.47 5.45 11.83
CA GLY A 32 -23.47 5.88 10.43
C GLY A 32 -22.11 6.41 9.98
N ALA A 33 -21.46 7.24 10.79
CA ALA A 33 -20.11 7.75 10.53
C ALA A 33 -19.07 6.64 10.49
N ALA A 34 -19.16 5.65 11.39
CA ALA A 34 -18.28 4.49 11.42
C ALA A 34 -18.45 3.62 10.18
N VAL A 35 -19.69 3.38 9.74
CA VAL A 35 -19.99 2.64 8.51
C VAL A 35 -19.44 3.39 7.29
N ALA A 36 -19.65 4.70 7.19
CA ALA A 36 -19.13 5.52 6.11
C ALA A 36 -17.59 5.49 6.05
N ALA A 37 -16.92 5.60 7.21
CA ALA A 37 -15.48 5.49 7.31
C ALA A 37 -14.96 4.10 6.91
N ALA A 38 -15.64 3.03 7.32
CA ALA A 38 -15.29 1.66 6.94
C ALA A 38 -15.43 1.42 5.43
N VAL A 39 -16.50 1.93 4.80
CA VAL A 39 -16.70 1.86 3.34
C VAL A 39 -15.61 2.65 2.61
N LEU A 40 -15.32 3.88 3.05
CA LEU A 40 -14.25 4.69 2.46
C LEU A 40 -12.90 3.97 2.57
N LEU A 41 -12.60 3.39 3.73
CA LEU A 41 -11.38 2.61 3.94
C LEU A 41 -11.32 1.40 3.01
N ALA A 42 -12.42 0.65 2.86
CA ALA A 42 -12.50 -0.49 1.96
C ALA A 42 -12.25 -0.08 0.50
N VAL A 43 -12.83 1.04 0.05
CA VAL A 43 -12.60 1.58 -1.30
C VAL A 43 -11.13 1.99 -1.48
N LEU A 44 -10.53 2.66 -0.49
CA LEU A 44 -9.11 3.03 -0.54
C LEU A 44 -8.18 1.82 -0.56
N LEU A 45 -8.54 0.73 0.14
CA LEU A 45 -7.79 -0.54 0.10
C LEU A 45 -7.97 -1.25 -1.25
N ALA A 46 -9.18 -1.28 -1.78
CA ALA A 46 -9.48 -1.90 -3.07
C ALA A 46 -8.82 -1.16 -4.24
N GLY A 47 -8.72 0.17 -4.15
CA GLY A 47 -8.05 1.02 -5.15
C GLY A 47 -6.52 1.04 -5.04
N ARG A 48 -5.91 0.40 -4.02
CA ARG A 48 -4.45 0.34 -3.91
C ARG A 48 -3.89 -0.74 -4.84
N PRO A 49 -3.01 -0.39 -5.81
CA PRO A 49 -2.51 -1.29 -6.85
C PRO A 49 -1.51 -2.37 -6.36
N GLY A 50 -1.67 -2.89 -5.15
CA GLY A 50 -0.85 -3.96 -4.59
C GLY A 50 -1.53 -4.83 -3.54
N ALA A 51 -2.84 -4.65 -3.30
CA ALA A 51 -3.60 -5.47 -2.34
C ALA A 51 -4.18 -6.75 -2.97
N THR A 52 -4.22 -6.83 -4.30
CA THR A 52 -4.77 -7.97 -5.02
C THR A 52 -3.66 -8.85 -5.57
N ALA A 53 -3.45 -9.98 -4.89
CA ALA A 53 -2.73 -11.19 -5.29
C ALA A 53 -1.19 -11.24 -5.11
N GLY A 54 -0.77 -11.77 -3.95
CA GLY A 54 0.52 -12.46 -3.79
C GLY A 54 0.95 -12.64 -2.33
N PRO A 55 1.57 -13.77 -1.93
CA PRO A 55 2.10 -13.97 -0.57
C PRO A 55 3.04 -12.82 -0.19
N PRO A 56 3.15 -12.46 1.11
CA PRO A 56 3.72 -11.20 1.52
C PRO A 56 5.13 -11.06 0.96
N ALA A 57 5.29 -10.15 0.01
CA ALA A 57 6.57 -9.80 -0.61
C ALA A 57 7.43 -9.00 0.39
N ARG A 58 7.65 -9.54 1.60
CA ARG A 58 8.63 -9.01 2.55
C ARG A 58 10.03 -8.99 1.92
N SER A 59 10.28 -9.80 0.89
CA SER A 59 11.54 -9.85 0.14
C SER A 59 11.70 -8.74 -0.91
N ALA A 60 10.62 -8.18 -1.47
CA ALA A 60 10.72 -7.18 -2.54
C ALA A 60 11.24 -5.83 -2.03
N GLY A 61 10.74 -5.39 -0.87
CA GLY A 61 11.21 -4.16 -0.21
C GLY A 61 12.65 -4.28 0.28
N HIS A 62 13.01 -5.42 0.89
CA HIS A 62 14.37 -5.67 1.36
C HIS A 62 15.36 -5.77 0.21
N GLY A 63 15.00 -6.44 -0.89
CA GLY A 63 15.83 -6.52 -2.09
C GLY A 63 16.07 -5.16 -2.75
N ALA A 64 15.04 -4.31 -2.82
CA ALA A 64 15.18 -2.94 -3.33
C ALA A 64 16.06 -2.07 -2.43
N ALA A 65 15.90 -2.16 -1.11
CA ALA A 65 16.73 -1.44 -0.14
C ALA A 65 18.20 -1.90 -0.18
N LEU A 66 18.45 -3.21 -0.28
CA LEU A 66 19.79 -3.76 -0.45
C LEU A 66 20.41 -3.35 -1.79
N ARG A 67 19.63 -3.34 -2.87
CA ARG A 67 20.07 -2.90 -4.21
C ARG A 67 20.37 -1.41 -4.25
N ALA A 68 19.57 -0.58 -3.55
CA ALA A 68 19.84 0.84 -3.39
C ALA A 68 21.11 1.09 -2.55
N ARG A 69 21.31 0.32 -1.46
CA ARG A 69 22.53 0.38 -0.65
C ARG A 69 23.76 -0.10 -1.43
N ALA A 70 23.66 -1.17 -2.21
CA ALA A 70 24.74 -1.66 -3.06
C ALA A 70 25.14 -0.64 -4.14
N ARG A 71 24.14 0.00 -4.79
CA ARG A 71 24.38 1.09 -5.75
C ARG A 71 25.02 2.31 -5.10
N ARG A 72 24.58 2.70 -3.89
CA ARG A 72 25.18 3.81 -3.13
C ARG A 72 26.59 3.50 -2.63
N ARG A 73 26.88 2.24 -2.32
CA ARG A 73 28.19 1.80 -1.80
C ARG A 73 29.21 1.52 -2.91
N GLY A 74 28.81 1.61 -4.19
CA GLY A 74 29.70 1.49 -5.34
C GLY A 74 30.42 0.15 -5.44
N ILE A 75 29.87 -0.94 -4.86
CA ILE A 75 30.55 -2.23 -4.81
C ILE A 75 30.55 -2.85 -6.24
N PRO A 76 31.72 -3.13 -6.83
CA PRO A 76 31.81 -3.77 -8.14
C PRO A 76 31.07 -5.11 -8.14
N ARG A 77 30.42 -5.46 -9.26
CA ARG A 77 29.69 -6.74 -9.45
C ARG A 77 30.58 -8.00 -9.37
N GLN A 78 31.86 -7.85 -9.05
CA GLN A 78 32.85 -8.93 -8.90
C GLN A 78 32.70 -9.76 -7.61
N VAL A 79 31.67 -9.49 -6.80
CA VAL A 79 31.29 -10.39 -5.68
C VAL A 79 30.50 -11.61 -6.18
N ASP A 80 30.06 -11.62 -7.45
CA ASP A 80 29.58 -12.85 -8.09
C ASP A 80 30.79 -13.70 -8.53
N PRO A 81 31.10 -14.80 -7.82
CA PRO A 81 32.22 -15.67 -8.19
C PRO A 81 32.04 -16.32 -9.57
N ASP A 82 30.82 -16.31 -10.13
CA ASP A 82 30.51 -16.90 -11.43
C ASP A 82 30.46 -15.88 -12.58
N ALA A 83 30.73 -14.59 -12.32
CA ALA A 83 30.74 -13.56 -13.33
C ALA A 83 31.72 -13.88 -14.48
N ALA A 84 31.19 -13.90 -15.70
CA ALA A 84 31.96 -14.21 -16.91
C ALA A 84 33.14 -13.24 -17.07
N GLY A 85 34.36 -13.78 -17.05
CA GLY A 85 35.60 -13.00 -17.20
C GLY A 85 36.71 -13.35 -16.20
N ARG A 86 36.44 -14.11 -15.13
CA ARG A 86 37.52 -14.66 -14.29
C ARG A 86 38.11 -15.94 -14.89
N PRO A 87 39.45 -16.14 -14.86
CA PRO A 87 40.04 -17.45 -15.05
C PRO A 87 39.43 -18.39 -14.00
N ARG A 88 38.61 -19.35 -14.44
CA ARG A 88 38.07 -20.39 -13.56
C ARG A 88 39.23 -21.31 -13.19
N PRO A 89 39.56 -21.50 -11.90
CA PRO A 89 40.35 -22.67 -11.50
C PRO A 89 39.59 -23.89 -12.02
N ARG A 90 40.20 -24.67 -12.91
CA ARG A 90 39.58 -25.92 -13.37
C ARG A 90 39.40 -26.79 -12.13
N ALA A 91 38.18 -27.31 -11.94
CA ALA A 91 37.91 -28.27 -10.89
C ALA A 91 38.96 -29.39 -10.94
N PRO A 92 39.41 -29.92 -9.78
CA PRO A 92 40.34 -31.05 -9.75
C PRO A 92 39.81 -32.16 -10.67
N GLY A 93 40.67 -32.64 -11.58
CA GLY A 93 40.28 -33.69 -12.52
C GLY A 93 39.98 -34.99 -11.78
N LEU A 94 39.08 -35.81 -12.33
CA LEU A 94 38.65 -37.11 -11.80
C LEU A 94 39.77 -38.19 -11.71
N ARG A 95 41.02 -37.84 -12.03
CA ARG A 95 42.15 -38.77 -11.95
C ARG A 95 43.02 -38.44 -10.74
N PRO A 96 43.25 -39.40 -9.82
CA PRO A 96 44.31 -39.23 -8.84
C PRO A 96 45.65 -39.09 -9.59
N SER A 97 46.51 -38.17 -9.12
CA SER A 97 47.90 -38.14 -9.56
C SER A 97 48.55 -39.46 -9.18
N ALA A 98 49.26 -40.07 -10.13
CA ALA A 98 49.88 -41.38 -10.00
C ALA A 98 50.53 -41.63 -8.64
N GLY A 99 50.24 -42.82 -8.10
CA GLY A 99 51.06 -43.54 -7.13
C GLY A 99 51.30 -44.94 -7.68
#